data_AF-A0A522PAP4-F1
#
_entry.id   AF-A0A522PAP4-F1
#
_cell.length_a   1.000
_cell.length_b   1.000
_cell.length_c   1.000
_cell.angle_alpha   90.00
_cell.angle_beta   90.00
_cell.angle_gamma   90.00
#
_symmetry.space_group_name_H-M   'P 1'
#
loop_
_entity.id
_entity.type
_entity.pdbx_description
1 polymer ?
#
loop_
_entity_poly.entity_id
_entity_poly.type
_entity_poly.pdbx_seq_one_letter_code
_entity_poly.pdbx_strand_id
1 'polypeptide(L)'
;MTEHDPSLSRPSPAEPAALVPPGVPEPIPTVPVTTGPLAPAGPARASTRWLVAGGLTALVAVVVIAFVVFANQRAASVGSAAPGYLPATTLVYLDARLDLPGDQGQQVASFLSRFPGFADQSALPAKLDDIMTRLVHAASNGKVDYDSQVKPWFGGQVAMALTHLPNGAGSQATAGSLVLFSVRDQAAARVAVDAILKETGTSVTASEVYRDVSIQVLAGPPAASGAALAITPDMLLVGRSAADLKAALDLHAGSGSTLAGSSSFTAALAGLRTDRLGTLFVDVPGLTKAAEAAAATAGPAASLLSNLPRPVGAVAGELHAEGNRLVASFRAAKGPDAPSLSNRTSEVASHVPSDAVVYLESHDTGQLFHDAISGIETSPAFKAQAGDPQLQAVEGLLGGDPKDLLGWVKDAAAVVTLGPDGTPQGGVVALAGDAGTGQARVSQWLGLVKLAALQSGGALSTTEEQASGITITVVHIDTGQLTGSSSAPATIELAIASRDDLFVVGLGDAFVKQVLALSPADSLAQLGRYQDALKAAGGPNDSGVLWLDVAGLKDRLAAAVPASDRARFDADVAPYLALLDHVIGVQSVDGSTITGVFQLATK
;
A
#
# COMPACT_ATOMS: atom_id res chain seq x y z
N MET A 1 -47.63 46.88 -16.40
CA MET A 1 -48.41 47.55 -15.33
C MET A 1 -49.79 46.92 -15.30
N THR A 2 -50.31 46.69 -14.09
CA THR A 2 -51.54 45.96 -13.70
C THR A 2 -51.50 44.42 -13.70
N GLU A 3 -51.52 43.93 -12.46
CA GLU A 3 -51.67 42.57 -11.93
C GLU A 3 -53.11 42.02 -12.00
N HIS A 4 -53.19 40.72 -11.67
CA HIS A 4 -54.30 39.99 -11.04
C HIS A 4 -55.55 39.76 -11.90
N ASP A 5 -56.15 38.57 -11.94
CA ASP A 5 -56.74 37.83 -10.81
C ASP A 5 -57.08 36.36 -11.26
N PRO A 6 -57.63 35.45 -10.43
CA PRO A 6 -57.22 34.05 -10.36
C PRO A 6 -58.44 33.15 -10.67
N SER A 7 -58.55 32.01 -10.00
CA SER A 7 -59.74 31.18 -9.77
C SER A 7 -59.78 29.83 -10.52
N LEU A 8 -59.38 28.84 -9.72
CA LEU A 8 -60.00 27.53 -9.53
C LEU A 8 -61.40 27.37 -10.13
N SER A 9 -61.57 26.28 -10.89
CA SER A 9 -62.86 25.61 -11.09
C SER A 9 -62.66 24.10 -10.98
N ARG A 10 -63.15 23.55 -9.87
CA ARG A 10 -63.70 22.17 -9.73
C ARG A 10 -65.24 22.32 -9.79
N PRO A 11 -66.06 21.24 -9.85
CA PRO A 11 -65.84 19.85 -10.24
C PRO A 11 -66.96 19.33 -11.20
N SER A 12 -66.88 18.07 -11.64
CA SER A 12 -68.09 17.30 -11.97
C SER A 12 -67.92 15.84 -11.50
N PRO A 13 -68.84 15.29 -10.68
CA PRO A 13 -68.77 13.92 -10.16
C PRO A 13 -69.77 12.95 -10.83
N ALA A 14 -69.58 11.66 -10.52
CA ALA A 14 -70.38 10.44 -10.80
C ALA A 14 -69.83 9.59 -11.97
N GLU A 15 -69.69 8.26 -11.91
CA GLU A 15 -70.32 7.19 -11.09
C GLU A 15 -69.35 5.97 -10.98
N PRO A 16 -69.60 4.98 -10.09
CA PRO A 16 -68.67 3.93 -9.69
C PRO A 16 -68.73 2.67 -10.57
N ALA A 17 -67.59 2.00 -10.76
CA ALA A 17 -67.54 0.68 -11.38
C ALA A 17 -66.68 -0.31 -10.57
N ALA A 18 -67.38 -1.31 -10.03
CA ALA A 18 -67.04 -2.69 -9.67
C ALA A 18 -65.60 -3.10 -9.30
N LEU A 19 -65.49 -3.67 -8.09
CA LEU A 19 -64.39 -4.52 -7.62
C LEU A 19 -64.31 -5.83 -8.44
N VAL A 20 -63.13 -6.14 -8.96
CA VAL A 20 -62.77 -7.44 -9.54
C VAL A 20 -61.66 -8.08 -8.68
N PRO A 21 -61.76 -9.38 -8.32
CA PRO A 21 -60.84 -10.04 -7.39
C PRO A 21 -59.45 -10.34 -7.99
N PRO A 22 -58.41 -10.53 -7.14
CA PRO A 22 -57.05 -10.79 -7.60
C PRO A 22 -56.87 -12.22 -8.15
N GLY A 23 -56.39 -12.30 -9.39
CA GLY A 23 -56.00 -13.54 -10.07
C GLY A 23 -54.57 -13.96 -9.76
N VAL A 24 -54.37 -15.27 -9.63
CA VAL A 24 -53.09 -15.97 -9.48
C VAL A 24 -52.26 -15.85 -10.78
N PRO A 25 -50.94 -15.57 -10.73
CA PRO A 25 -50.11 -15.52 -11.94
C PRO A 25 -49.69 -16.92 -12.42
N GLU A 26 -49.91 -17.19 -13.72
CA GLU A 26 -49.36 -18.33 -14.47
C GLU A 26 -47.92 -18.05 -14.99
N PRO A 27 -47.10 -19.10 -15.19
CA PRO A 27 -45.67 -18.98 -15.51
C PRO A 27 -45.39 -18.78 -17.01
N ILE A 28 -44.34 -18.02 -17.32
CA ILE A 28 -43.84 -17.78 -18.68
C ILE A 28 -42.87 -18.92 -19.10
N PRO A 29 -42.98 -19.48 -20.31
CA PRO A 29 -42.18 -20.61 -20.79
C PRO A 29 -40.74 -20.23 -21.20
N THR A 30 -39.79 -21.12 -20.92
CA THR A 30 -38.40 -21.08 -21.37
C THR A 30 -38.23 -21.80 -22.71
N VAL A 31 -37.50 -21.18 -23.65
CA VAL A 31 -37.09 -21.80 -24.93
C VAL A 31 -35.57 -21.99 -24.91
N PRO A 32 -35.03 -23.17 -25.30
CA PRO A 32 -33.63 -23.54 -25.09
C PRO A 32 -32.74 -23.09 -26.25
N VAL A 33 -31.47 -22.78 -25.95
CA VAL A 33 -30.40 -22.71 -26.95
C VAL A 33 -29.43 -23.87 -26.72
N THR A 34 -29.37 -24.73 -27.73
CA THR A 34 -28.53 -25.92 -27.84
C THR A 34 -27.10 -25.55 -28.20
N THR A 35 -26.11 -26.02 -27.44
CA THR A 35 -24.76 -26.32 -27.97
C THR A 35 -24.28 -27.64 -27.37
N GLY A 36 -24.05 -28.62 -28.23
CA GLY A 36 -23.33 -29.87 -27.92
C GLY A 36 -21.88 -29.81 -28.43
N PRO A 37 -21.08 -30.88 -28.28
CA PRO A 37 -20.16 -31.00 -27.16
C PRO A 37 -18.69 -31.17 -27.59
N LEU A 38 -17.76 -30.71 -26.74
CA LEU A 38 -16.42 -31.30 -26.63
C LEU A 38 -16.00 -31.30 -25.15
N ALA A 39 -15.89 -32.51 -24.60
CA ALA A 39 -15.07 -32.83 -23.43
C ALA A 39 -14.28 -34.11 -23.81
N PRO A 40 -13.17 -34.48 -23.14
CA PRO A 40 -12.57 -33.88 -21.93
C PRO A 40 -11.04 -33.69 -21.99
N ALA A 41 -10.50 -32.83 -21.12
CA ALA A 41 -9.20 -33.07 -20.49
C ALA A 41 -9.40 -32.85 -18.98
N GLY A 42 -9.13 -33.89 -18.21
CA GLY A 42 -9.54 -34.03 -16.82
C GLY A 42 -8.84 -33.09 -15.82
N PRO A 43 -9.24 -33.16 -14.54
CA PRO A 43 -8.79 -32.25 -13.50
C PRO A 43 -7.39 -32.64 -13.02
N ALA A 44 -6.39 -31.79 -13.27
CA ALA A 44 -5.17 -31.83 -12.48
C ALA A 44 -5.50 -31.26 -11.10
N ARG A 45 -5.64 -32.16 -10.12
CA ARG A 45 -5.80 -31.85 -8.70
C ARG A 45 -4.65 -30.96 -8.24
N ALA A 46 -4.91 -29.66 -8.09
CA ALA A 46 -4.00 -28.76 -7.39
C ALA A 46 -4.17 -29.01 -5.89
N SER A 47 -3.22 -29.74 -5.31
CA SER A 47 -3.20 -30.11 -3.90
C SER A 47 -3.17 -28.87 -3.00
N THR A 48 -4.02 -28.90 -1.98
CA THR A 48 -4.28 -27.95 -0.88
C THR A 48 -3.09 -27.64 0.04
N ARG A 49 -1.85 -27.88 -0.41
CA ARG A 49 -0.60 -27.60 0.32
C ARG A 49 -0.17 -26.13 0.31
N TRP A 50 -0.94 -25.24 -0.32
CA TRP A 50 -0.55 -23.85 -0.55
C TRP A 50 -1.17 -22.82 0.40
N LEU A 51 -2.05 -23.19 1.34
CA LEU A 51 -2.63 -22.21 2.26
C LEU A 51 -1.67 -21.76 3.38
N VAL A 52 -0.69 -22.59 3.75
CA VAL A 52 0.39 -22.21 4.68
C VAL A 52 1.56 -21.50 3.95
N ALA A 53 1.82 -21.86 2.69
CA ALA A 53 2.73 -21.10 1.81
C ALA A 53 2.13 -19.75 1.34
N GLY A 54 0.80 -19.66 1.30
CA GLY A 54 0.03 -18.47 0.95
C GLY A 54 0.06 -17.38 2.01
N GLY A 55 0.20 -17.73 3.30
CA GLY A 55 0.33 -16.75 4.38
C GLY A 55 1.63 -15.95 4.30
N LEU A 56 2.75 -16.61 4.00
CA LEU A 56 4.03 -15.93 3.77
C LEU A 56 4.03 -15.12 2.47
N THR A 57 3.42 -15.67 1.42
CA THR A 57 3.27 -14.96 0.13
C THR A 57 2.32 -13.76 0.26
N ALA A 58 1.29 -13.83 1.11
CA ALA A 58 0.36 -12.74 1.39
C ALA A 58 0.96 -11.70 2.33
N LEU A 59 1.81 -12.06 3.29
CA LEU A 59 2.52 -11.11 4.15
C LEU A 59 3.64 -10.40 3.39
N VAL A 60 4.43 -11.15 2.60
CA VAL A 60 5.38 -10.59 1.63
C VAL A 60 4.62 -9.75 0.61
N ALA A 61 3.47 -10.20 0.10
CA ALA A 61 2.66 -9.39 -0.79
C ALA A 61 2.06 -8.18 -0.09
N VAL A 62 1.63 -8.18 1.17
CA VAL A 62 1.06 -6.99 1.83
C VAL A 62 2.15 -5.96 2.15
N VAL A 63 3.34 -6.39 2.56
CA VAL A 63 4.49 -5.52 2.78
C VAL A 63 5.04 -5.01 1.43
N VAL A 64 5.12 -5.87 0.42
CA VAL A 64 5.46 -5.50 -0.95
C VAL A 64 4.32 -4.73 -1.61
N ILE A 65 3.03 -4.83 -1.25
CA ILE A 65 1.90 -4.08 -1.83
C ILE A 65 1.81 -2.71 -1.15
N ALA A 66 2.03 -2.59 0.16
CA ALA A 66 2.20 -1.29 0.81
C ALA A 66 3.40 -0.54 0.22
N PHE A 67 4.48 -1.28 -0.11
CA PHE A 67 5.65 -0.72 -0.78
C PHE A 67 5.48 -0.55 -2.30
N VAL A 68 4.79 -1.41 -3.05
CA VAL A 68 4.67 -1.41 -4.52
C VAL A 68 3.44 -0.63 -5.01
N VAL A 69 2.34 -0.60 -4.26
CA VAL A 69 1.21 0.29 -4.60
C VAL A 69 1.61 1.77 -4.43
N PHE A 70 2.61 2.05 -3.57
CA PHE A 70 3.22 3.39 -3.46
C PHE A 70 4.52 3.56 -4.26
N ALA A 71 5.36 2.53 -4.43
CA ALA A 71 6.65 2.64 -5.14
C ALA A 71 6.62 2.31 -6.64
N ASN A 72 5.49 1.85 -7.21
CA ASN A 72 5.31 1.83 -8.69
C ASN A 72 4.81 3.15 -9.28
N GLN A 73 4.80 4.23 -8.49
CA GLN A 73 4.62 5.59 -9.00
C GLN A 73 5.87 6.42 -8.67
N ARG A 74 6.57 6.87 -9.71
CA ARG A 74 7.87 7.60 -9.74
C ARG A 74 7.98 8.87 -8.87
N ALA A 75 8.53 8.75 -7.66
CA ALA A 75 8.71 9.75 -6.59
C ALA A 75 9.41 11.10 -6.95
N ALA A 76 8.93 12.25 -6.37
CA ALA A 76 9.17 13.75 -6.26
C ALA A 76 10.52 14.44 -5.77
N SER A 77 10.64 15.76 -5.60
CA SER A 77 11.72 16.51 -4.92
C SER A 77 11.30 17.98 -4.76
N VAL A 78 11.80 18.63 -3.71
CA VAL A 78 11.72 20.08 -3.46
C VAL A 78 13.05 20.65 -3.88
N GLY A 79 12.99 21.65 -4.75
CA GLY A 79 14.04 22.05 -5.68
C GLY A 79 13.54 22.02 -7.13
N SER A 80 12.37 21.43 -7.36
CA SER A 80 11.63 21.45 -8.61
C SER A 80 10.91 22.78 -8.85
N ALA A 81 10.85 23.24 -10.10
CA ALA A 81 9.94 24.31 -10.52
C ALA A 81 8.47 23.84 -10.70
N ALA A 82 8.24 22.53 -10.78
CA ALA A 82 6.93 21.93 -11.05
C ALA A 82 5.86 22.30 -10.00
N PRO A 83 6.14 22.32 -8.68
CA PRO A 83 5.16 22.77 -7.68
C PRO A 83 4.67 24.22 -7.89
N GLY A 84 5.40 25.05 -8.64
CA GLY A 84 4.98 26.40 -9.03
C GLY A 84 3.86 26.42 -10.08
N TYR A 85 3.70 25.33 -10.84
CA TYR A 85 2.63 25.15 -11.83
C TYR A 85 1.38 24.49 -11.26
N LEU A 86 1.43 24.02 -10.02
CA LEU A 86 0.38 23.21 -9.40
C LEU A 86 -0.39 24.03 -8.38
N PRO A 87 -1.72 23.86 -8.27
CA PRO A 87 -2.50 24.58 -7.27
C PRO A 87 -2.12 24.13 -5.85
N ALA A 88 -2.28 25.01 -4.87
CA ALA A 88 -2.05 24.70 -3.46
C ALA A 88 -2.93 23.54 -2.93
N THR A 89 -4.05 23.24 -3.62
CA THR A 89 -4.99 22.15 -3.31
C THR A 89 -4.64 20.84 -4.02
N THR A 90 -3.42 20.69 -4.55
CA THR A 90 -2.99 19.46 -5.21
C THR A 90 -3.08 18.28 -4.23
N LEU A 91 -3.80 17.24 -4.62
CA LEU A 91 -4.10 16.08 -3.78
C LEU A 91 -2.95 15.10 -3.71
N VAL A 92 -2.29 14.87 -4.85
CA VAL A 92 -1.12 13.99 -4.96
C VAL A 92 -0.08 14.66 -5.83
N TYR A 93 1.17 14.66 -5.39
CA TYR A 93 2.32 15.16 -6.13
C TYR A 93 3.50 14.20 -6.04
N LEU A 94 4.20 14.07 -7.16
CA LEU A 94 5.22 13.07 -7.41
C LEU A 94 6.14 13.56 -8.54
N ASP A 95 7.46 13.29 -8.53
CA ASP A 95 8.50 13.79 -9.47
C ASP A 95 9.91 13.12 -9.40
N ALA A 96 10.26 12.27 -10.35
CA ALA A 96 11.60 11.68 -10.36
C ALA A 96 12.68 12.70 -10.77
N ARG A 97 13.81 12.67 -10.06
CA ARG A 97 15.04 13.43 -10.33
C ARG A 97 16.13 12.53 -10.90
N LEU A 98 16.13 12.44 -12.22
CA LEU A 98 17.10 11.72 -13.05
C LEU A 98 18.37 12.56 -13.32
N ASP A 99 18.37 13.84 -12.93
CA ASP A 99 19.56 14.69 -12.88
C ASP A 99 20.50 14.37 -11.70
N LEU A 100 20.08 13.47 -10.80
CA LEU A 100 20.87 12.96 -9.66
C LEU A 100 21.50 14.10 -8.82
N PRO A 101 20.68 14.93 -8.16
CA PRO A 101 21.13 16.15 -7.50
C PRO A 101 22.15 15.88 -6.37
N GLY A 102 23.01 16.86 -6.09
CA GLY A 102 23.98 16.78 -4.99
C GLY A 102 25.00 15.65 -5.19
N ASP A 103 25.16 14.80 -4.17
CA ASP A 103 26.06 13.64 -4.22
C ASP A 103 25.36 12.36 -4.72
N GLN A 104 24.07 12.43 -5.08
CA GLN A 104 23.28 11.24 -5.42
C GLN A 104 23.83 10.49 -6.64
N GLY A 105 24.47 11.17 -7.58
CA GLY A 105 25.16 10.51 -8.69
C GLY A 105 26.21 9.50 -8.20
N GLN A 106 27.00 9.89 -7.20
CA GLN A 106 28.00 9.02 -6.58
C GLN A 106 27.35 7.93 -5.74
N GLN A 107 26.29 8.23 -4.98
CA GLN A 107 25.60 7.25 -4.13
C GLN A 107 24.89 6.18 -4.96
N VAL A 108 24.21 6.59 -6.04
CA VAL A 108 23.59 5.67 -7.01
C VAL A 108 24.66 4.84 -7.70
N ALA A 109 25.80 5.43 -8.08
CA ALA A 109 26.92 4.67 -8.65
C ALA A 109 27.47 3.63 -7.66
N SER A 110 27.63 4.01 -6.40
CA SER A 110 28.07 3.12 -5.32
C SER A 110 27.09 1.95 -5.16
N PHE A 111 25.80 2.25 -5.03
CA PHE A 111 24.74 1.24 -4.90
C PHE A 111 24.71 0.30 -6.11
N LEU A 112 24.71 0.87 -7.32
CA LEU A 112 24.62 0.09 -8.55
C LEU A 112 25.88 -0.74 -8.81
N SER A 113 27.06 -0.28 -8.39
CA SER A 113 28.34 -0.96 -8.67
C SER A 113 28.43 -2.40 -8.14
N ARG A 114 27.55 -2.77 -7.20
CA ARG A 114 27.43 -4.12 -6.67
C ARG A 114 26.72 -5.07 -7.64
N PHE A 115 25.87 -4.55 -8.52
CA PHE A 115 25.09 -5.34 -9.47
C PHE A 115 25.89 -5.80 -10.70
N PRO A 116 25.56 -6.97 -11.26
CA PRO A 116 26.24 -7.48 -12.44
C PRO A 116 26.02 -6.51 -13.59
N GLY A 117 27.09 -6.20 -14.30
CA GLY A 117 27.06 -5.22 -15.37
C GLY A 117 27.11 -3.77 -14.90
N PHE A 118 27.32 -3.45 -13.62
CA PHE A 118 27.46 -2.06 -13.13
C PHE A 118 28.78 -1.79 -12.38
N ALA A 119 29.67 -2.77 -12.27
CA ALA A 119 30.97 -2.63 -11.61
C ALA A 119 31.84 -1.49 -12.19
N ASP A 120 31.75 -1.25 -13.50
CA ASP A 120 32.36 -0.07 -14.13
C ASP A 120 31.44 1.15 -13.96
N GLN A 121 31.80 2.00 -12.99
CA GLN A 121 31.13 3.27 -12.70
C GLN A 121 31.27 4.28 -13.85
N SER A 122 32.34 4.22 -14.64
CA SER A 122 32.52 5.14 -15.78
C SER A 122 31.49 4.89 -16.88
N ALA A 123 30.97 3.67 -16.97
CA ALA A 123 29.91 3.28 -17.88
C ALA A 123 28.49 3.54 -17.34
N LEU A 124 28.34 4.06 -16.11
CA LEU A 124 27.02 4.29 -15.51
C LEU A 124 26.14 5.24 -16.32
N PRO A 125 26.61 6.41 -16.80
CA PRO A 125 25.77 7.29 -17.61
C PRO A 125 25.19 6.60 -18.84
N ALA A 126 26.02 5.85 -19.57
CA ALA A 126 25.58 5.08 -20.74
C ALA A 126 24.54 4.00 -20.39
N LYS A 127 24.68 3.32 -19.24
CA LYS A 127 23.71 2.31 -18.80
C LYS A 127 22.39 2.92 -18.35
N LEU A 128 22.44 4.09 -17.71
CA LEU A 128 21.23 4.84 -17.38
C LEU A 128 20.52 5.29 -18.66
N ASP A 129 21.27 5.75 -19.66
CA ASP A 129 20.73 6.07 -20.98
C ASP A 129 20.10 4.82 -21.65
N ASP A 130 20.71 3.65 -21.56
CA ASP A 130 20.14 2.39 -22.07
C ASP A 130 18.84 1.98 -21.35
N ILE A 131 18.77 2.20 -20.02
CA ILE A 131 17.54 1.95 -19.24
C ILE A 131 16.45 2.91 -19.69
N MET A 132 16.77 4.21 -19.79
CA MET A 132 15.83 5.23 -20.23
C MET A 132 15.37 4.99 -21.67
N THR A 133 16.28 4.58 -22.55
CA THR A 133 15.97 4.18 -23.93
C THR A 133 14.99 3.02 -23.94
N ARG A 134 15.26 1.94 -23.19
CA ARG A 134 14.33 0.80 -23.08
C ARG A 134 12.97 1.20 -22.52
N LEU A 135 12.95 2.07 -21.53
CA LEU A 135 11.73 2.56 -20.90
C LEU A 135 10.88 3.40 -21.84
N VAL A 136 11.49 4.36 -22.54
CA VAL A 136 10.82 5.24 -23.51
C VAL A 136 10.39 4.42 -24.73
N HIS A 137 11.23 3.51 -25.20
CA HIS A 137 10.90 2.59 -26.28
C HIS A 137 9.70 1.70 -25.88
N ALA A 138 9.67 1.13 -24.68
CA ALA A 138 8.53 0.37 -24.21
C ALA A 138 7.25 1.23 -24.11
N ALA A 139 7.34 2.44 -23.55
CA ALA A 139 6.20 3.34 -23.38
C ALA A 139 5.64 3.86 -24.72
N SER A 140 6.49 4.00 -25.73
CA SER A 140 6.12 4.49 -27.07
C SER A 140 5.84 3.39 -28.09
N ASN A 141 5.92 2.11 -27.70
CA ASN A 141 5.93 0.97 -28.62
C ASN A 141 7.00 1.08 -29.72
N GLY A 142 8.18 1.55 -29.31
CA GLY A 142 9.37 1.69 -30.15
C GLY A 142 9.39 2.89 -31.09
N LYS A 143 8.46 3.84 -30.88
CA LYS A 143 8.32 5.02 -31.74
C LYS A 143 9.15 6.20 -31.28
N VAL A 144 9.61 6.21 -30.04
CA VAL A 144 10.39 7.32 -29.47
C VAL A 144 11.74 6.79 -29.00
N ASP A 145 12.80 7.47 -29.41
CA ASP A 145 14.18 7.24 -29.02
C ASP A 145 14.60 8.24 -27.93
N TYR A 146 15.11 7.74 -26.82
CA TYR A 146 15.47 8.59 -25.68
C TYR A 146 16.66 9.50 -26.01
N ASP A 147 17.73 8.96 -26.58
CA ASP A 147 19.00 9.67 -26.74
C ASP A 147 18.91 10.81 -27.76
N SER A 148 18.22 10.58 -28.88
CA SER A 148 18.09 11.54 -29.96
C SER A 148 16.86 12.46 -29.82
N GLN A 149 15.77 12.00 -29.22
CA GLN A 149 14.52 12.79 -29.19
C GLN A 149 14.12 13.32 -27.81
N VAL A 150 14.64 12.80 -26.70
CA VAL A 150 14.24 13.26 -25.36
C VAL A 150 15.40 13.93 -24.62
N LYS A 151 16.51 13.22 -24.49
CA LYS A 151 17.70 13.65 -23.77
C LYS A 151 18.23 15.02 -24.17
N PRO A 152 18.20 15.48 -25.45
CA PRO A 152 18.79 16.76 -25.83
C PRO A 152 18.17 17.96 -25.10
N TRP A 153 16.86 17.94 -24.86
CA TRP A 153 16.12 19.03 -24.25
C TRP A 153 15.64 18.76 -22.82
N PHE A 154 15.68 17.51 -22.37
CA PHE A 154 15.18 17.10 -21.07
C PHE A 154 16.14 17.52 -19.94
N GLY A 155 15.59 18.18 -18.91
CA GLY A 155 16.34 18.69 -17.77
C GLY A 155 16.52 17.69 -16.62
N GLY A 156 16.12 16.42 -16.80
CA GLY A 156 16.31 15.38 -15.78
C GLY A 156 15.19 15.26 -14.74
N GLN A 157 14.09 16.01 -14.85
CA GLN A 157 12.97 15.91 -13.91
C GLN A 157 11.66 15.54 -14.61
N VAL A 158 10.93 14.55 -14.09
CA VAL A 158 9.54 14.26 -14.50
C VAL A 158 8.62 14.33 -13.30
N ALA A 159 7.63 15.22 -13.29
CA ALA A 159 6.60 15.33 -12.26
C ALA A 159 5.21 14.86 -12.73
N MET A 160 4.39 14.40 -11.81
CA MET A 160 3.00 14.03 -11.97
C MET A 160 2.20 14.58 -10.79
N ALA A 161 1.01 15.10 -11.08
CA ALA A 161 0.12 15.64 -10.07
C ALA A 161 -1.33 15.25 -10.33
N LEU A 162 -2.05 14.95 -9.26
CA LEU A 162 -3.51 14.87 -9.22
C LEU A 162 -4.01 16.13 -8.52
N THR A 163 -4.59 17.05 -9.28
CA THR A 163 -5.00 18.37 -8.76
C THR A 163 -6.41 18.38 -8.20
N HIS A 164 -7.29 17.51 -8.71
CA HIS A 164 -8.64 17.31 -8.20
C HIS A 164 -9.23 15.97 -8.69
N LEU A 165 -10.21 15.45 -7.95
CA LEU A 165 -11.02 14.30 -8.37
C LEU A 165 -12.28 14.75 -9.12
N PRO A 166 -12.91 13.87 -9.93
CA PRO A 166 -14.22 14.14 -10.53
C PRO A 166 -15.26 14.41 -9.44
N ASN A 167 -16.12 15.40 -9.66
CA ASN A 167 -17.23 15.68 -8.74
C ASN A 167 -18.37 14.68 -8.95
N GLY A 168 -18.39 13.56 -8.22
CA GLY A 168 -19.54 12.67 -8.11
C GLY A 168 -19.75 11.66 -9.26
N ALA A 169 -20.60 10.66 -9.01
CA ALA A 169 -20.94 9.62 -9.96
C ALA A 169 -21.83 10.18 -11.09
N GLY A 170 -21.29 10.27 -12.31
CA GLY A 170 -22.01 10.78 -13.49
C GLY A 170 -21.58 12.17 -13.96
N SER A 171 -20.62 12.82 -13.29
CA SER A 171 -20.01 14.04 -13.82
C SER A 171 -19.15 13.75 -15.05
N GLN A 172 -19.31 14.57 -16.08
CA GLN A 172 -18.41 14.58 -17.24
C GLN A 172 -17.07 15.27 -16.94
N ALA A 173 -16.90 15.86 -15.74
CA ALA A 173 -15.62 16.44 -15.33
C ALA A 173 -14.61 15.32 -15.07
N THR A 174 -13.49 15.36 -15.78
CA THR A 174 -12.38 14.43 -15.58
C THR A 174 -11.54 14.85 -14.38
N ALA A 175 -10.88 13.89 -13.72
CA ALA A 175 -9.89 14.17 -12.69
C ALA A 175 -8.79 15.09 -13.26
N GLY A 176 -8.47 16.19 -12.59
CA GLY A 176 -7.38 17.05 -13.04
C GLY A 176 -6.06 16.36 -12.81
N SER A 177 -5.30 16.15 -13.89
CA SER A 177 -3.96 15.58 -13.81
C SER A 177 -3.00 16.32 -14.72
N LEU A 178 -1.80 16.57 -14.22
CA LEU A 178 -0.71 17.17 -14.96
C LEU A 178 0.53 16.28 -14.90
N VAL A 179 1.21 16.14 -16.04
CA VAL A 179 2.55 15.58 -16.14
C VAL A 179 3.47 16.70 -16.60
N LEU A 180 4.58 16.90 -15.91
CA LEU A 180 5.55 17.96 -16.20
C LEU A 180 6.92 17.34 -16.45
N PHE A 181 7.62 17.82 -17.46
CA PHE A 181 9.00 17.43 -17.74
C PHE A 181 9.86 18.68 -17.70
N SER A 182 10.97 18.67 -16.96
CA SER A 182 11.87 19.82 -17.00
C SER A 182 12.50 19.96 -18.38
N VAL A 183 12.63 21.22 -18.80
CA VAL A 183 13.17 21.63 -20.09
C VAL A 183 14.44 22.42 -19.84
N ARG A 184 15.56 21.95 -20.41
CA ARG A 184 16.83 22.68 -20.43
C ARG A 184 17.06 23.42 -21.75
N ASP A 185 16.39 22.99 -22.83
CA ASP A 185 16.41 23.62 -24.14
C ASP A 185 15.00 23.64 -24.75
N GLN A 186 14.35 24.80 -24.68
CA GLN A 186 12.98 24.98 -25.14
C GLN A 186 12.83 24.78 -26.65
N ALA A 187 13.81 25.20 -27.45
CA ALA A 187 13.74 25.11 -28.90
C ALA A 187 13.86 23.65 -29.33
N ALA A 188 14.82 22.91 -28.75
CA ALA A 188 14.97 21.49 -28.98
C ALA A 188 13.75 20.70 -28.49
N ALA A 189 13.12 21.07 -27.37
CA ALA A 189 11.90 20.45 -26.88
C ALA A 189 10.74 20.58 -27.88
N ARG A 190 10.55 21.77 -28.47
CA ARG A 190 9.49 21.99 -29.48
C ARG A 190 9.70 21.10 -30.71
N VAL A 191 10.92 21.10 -31.25
CA VAL A 191 11.27 20.29 -32.43
C VAL A 191 11.05 18.79 -32.15
N ALA A 192 11.49 18.32 -30.99
CA ALA A 192 11.35 16.93 -30.59
C ALA A 192 9.89 16.52 -30.37
N VAL A 193 9.11 17.32 -29.64
CA VAL A 193 7.68 17.02 -29.41
C VAL A 193 6.92 17.00 -30.74
N ASP A 194 7.18 17.94 -31.64
CA ASP A 194 6.55 17.95 -32.98
C ASP A 194 6.89 16.69 -33.79
N ALA A 195 8.11 16.17 -33.67
CA ALA A 195 8.52 14.92 -34.30
C ALA A 195 7.83 13.70 -33.66
N ILE A 196 7.82 13.63 -32.32
CA ILE A 196 7.18 12.55 -31.55
C ILE A 196 5.68 12.48 -31.85
N LEU A 197 4.99 13.61 -31.92
CA LEU A 197 3.56 13.63 -32.26
C LEU A 197 3.31 13.03 -33.66
N LYS A 198 4.13 13.39 -34.66
CA LYS A 198 4.04 12.84 -36.01
C LYS A 198 4.31 11.33 -36.05
N GLU A 199 5.35 10.86 -35.38
CA GLU A 199 5.73 9.44 -35.35
C GLU A 199 4.71 8.56 -34.60
N THR A 200 4.15 9.09 -33.51
CA THR A 200 3.11 8.41 -32.74
C THR A 200 1.77 8.36 -33.46
N GLY A 201 1.57 9.19 -34.49
CA GLY A 201 0.29 9.35 -35.19
C GLY A 201 -0.70 10.22 -34.41
N THR A 202 -0.20 11.05 -33.50
CA THR A 202 -0.99 12.00 -32.71
C THR A 202 -1.07 13.31 -33.47
N SER A 203 -2.28 13.80 -33.74
CA SER A 203 -2.50 15.04 -34.48
C SER A 203 -2.92 16.17 -33.55
N VAL A 204 -2.49 17.40 -33.82
CA VAL A 204 -2.98 18.59 -33.14
C VAL A 204 -4.32 19.00 -33.76
N THR A 205 -5.39 19.06 -32.98
CA THR A 205 -6.74 19.44 -33.44
C THR A 205 -7.04 20.91 -33.24
N ALA A 206 -6.48 21.50 -32.20
CA ALA A 206 -6.59 22.92 -31.93
C ALA A 206 -5.26 23.43 -31.36
N SER A 207 -4.96 24.68 -31.66
CA SER A 207 -3.83 25.38 -31.07
C SER A 207 -4.29 26.78 -30.71
N GLU A 208 -3.91 27.24 -29.53
CA GLU A 208 -4.15 28.61 -29.08
C GLU A 208 -2.91 29.15 -28.38
N VAL A 209 -2.80 30.47 -28.31
CA VAL A 209 -1.74 31.14 -27.54
C VAL A 209 -2.35 31.68 -26.27
N TYR A 210 -1.73 31.37 -25.14
CA TYR A 210 -2.13 31.83 -23.82
C TYR A 210 -0.89 32.28 -23.05
N ARG A 211 -0.84 33.55 -22.63
CA ARG A 211 0.32 34.16 -21.95
C ARG A 211 1.65 33.88 -22.67
N ASP A 212 1.67 34.13 -23.98
CA ASP A 212 2.82 33.89 -24.86
C ASP A 212 3.30 32.41 -24.95
N VAL A 213 2.50 31.48 -24.43
CA VAL A 213 2.73 30.03 -24.53
C VAL A 213 1.70 29.41 -25.46
N SER A 214 2.17 28.65 -26.45
CA SER A 214 1.28 27.86 -27.32
C SER A 214 0.78 26.63 -26.57
N ILE A 215 -0.54 26.50 -26.49
CA ILE A 215 -1.25 25.32 -26.01
C ILE A 215 -1.78 24.57 -27.22
N GLN A 216 -1.41 23.30 -27.33
CA GLN A 216 -1.86 22.40 -28.40
C GLN A 216 -2.80 21.34 -27.82
N VAL A 217 -4.00 21.19 -28.38
CA VAL A 217 -4.94 20.12 -28.04
C VAL A 217 -4.71 18.96 -29.00
N LEU A 218 -4.55 17.77 -28.43
CA LEU A 218 -4.21 16.56 -29.12
C LEU A 218 -5.47 15.75 -29.45
N ALA A 219 -5.51 15.19 -30.66
CA ALA A 219 -6.31 14.02 -30.98
C ALA A 219 -5.39 12.83 -31.20
N GLY A 220 -5.85 11.68 -30.72
CA GLY A 220 -5.11 10.44 -30.77
C GLY A 220 -5.94 9.29 -30.21
N PRO A 221 -5.33 8.14 -29.89
CA PRO A 221 -6.01 7.03 -29.23
C PRO A 221 -6.73 7.49 -27.94
N PRO A 222 -7.69 6.72 -27.41
CA PRO A 222 -8.55 7.15 -26.29
C PRO A 222 -7.79 7.72 -25.07
N ALA A 223 -6.56 7.27 -24.82
CA ALA A 223 -5.71 7.77 -23.73
C ALA A 223 -5.13 9.19 -23.96
N ALA A 224 -5.01 9.64 -25.22
CA ALA A 224 -4.47 10.94 -25.61
C ALA A 224 -5.53 11.89 -26.19
N SER A 225 -6.72 11.40 -26.52
CA SER A 225 -7.80 12.22 -27.09
C SER A 225 -8.27 13.28 -26.09
N GLY A 226 -8.15 14.55 -26.48
CA GLY A 226 -8.55 15.70 -25.66
C GLY A 226 -7.46 16.22 -24.72
N ALA A 227 -6.33 15.50 -24.60
CA ALA A 227 -5.18 15.98 -23.83
C ALA A 227 -4.62 17.27 -24.46
N ALA A 228 -3.96 18.09 -23.64
CA ALA A 228 -3.33 19.32 -24.10
C ALA A 228 -1.86 19.38 -23.66
N LEU A 229 -1.05 20.04 -24.48
CA LEU A 229 0.40 20.18 -24.33
C LEU A 229 0.78 21.67 -24.36
N ALA A 230 1.73 22.07 -23.52
CA ALA A 230 2.36 23.39 -23.58
C ALA A 230 3.84 23.30 -23.22
N ILE A 231 4.67 24.15 -23.82
CA ILE A 231 6.12 24.20 -23.54
C ILE A 231 6.50 25.62 -23.10
N THR A 232 6.94 25.75 -21.85
CA THR A 232 7.52 26.96 -21.24
C THR A 232 9.05 26.90 -21.30
N PRO A 233 9.79 27.93 -20.84
CA PRO A 233 11.25 27.88 -20.81
C PRO A 233 11.84 26.77 -19.93
N ASP A 234 11.13 26.38 -18.87
CA ASP A 234 11.60 25.45 -17.84
C ASP A 234 10.81 24.13 -17.78
N MET A 235 9.63 24.05 -18.40
CA MET A 235 8.75 22.87 -18.33
C MET A 235 8.02 22.57 -19.65
N LEU A 236 7.89 21.28 -19.97
CA LEU A 236 6.87 20.75 -20.86
C LEU A 236 5.71 20.26 -19.98
N LEU A 237 4.52 20.80 -20.20
CA LEU A 237 3.30 20.44 -19.49
C LEU A 237 2.41 19.59 -20.39
N VAL A 238 1.89 18.50 -19.83
CA VAL A 238 0.87 17.65 -20.45
C VAL A 238 -0.28 17.51 -19.47
N GLY A 239 -1.49 17.87 -19.91
CA GLY A 239 -2.69 17.84 -19.08
C GLY A 239 -3.87 17.24 -19.83
N ARG A 240 -4.98 17.03 -19.13
CA ARG A 240 -6.18 16.43 -19.72
C ARG A 240 -7.00 17.40 -20.56
N SER A 241 -6.77 18.70 -20.41
CA SER A 241 -7.49 19.74 -21.13
C SER A 241 -6.64 21.01 -21.26
N ALA A 242 -6.98 21.86 -22.23
CA ALA A 242 -6.38 23.19 -22.34
C ALA A 242 -6.67 24.06 -21.10
N ALA A 243 -7.80 23.82 -20.41
CA ALA A 243 -8.16 24.53 -19.19
C ALA A 243 -7.20 24.21 -18.04
N ASP A 244 -6.79 22.94 -17.88
CA ASP A 244 -5.79 22.55 -16.88
C ASP A 244 -4.44 23.26 -17.12
N LEU A 245 -4.04 23.38 -18.39
CA LEU A 245 -2.81 24.06 -18.77
C LEU A 245 -2.87 25.57 -18.54
N LYS A 246 -4.00 26.21 -18.88
CA LYS A 246 -4.21 27.63 -18.59
C LYS A 246 -4.12 27.91 -17.09
N ALA A 247 -4.78 27.09 -16.27
CA ALA A 247 -4.71 27.19 -14.82
C ALA A 247 -3.27 27.03 -14.29
N ALA A 248 -2.52 26.05 -14.81
CA ALA A 248 -1.12 25.85 -14.44
C ALA A 248 -0.22 27.04 -14.83
N LEU A 249 -0.42 27.61 -16.01
CA LEU A 249 0.30 28.79 -16.49
C LEU A 249 -0.04 30.05 -15.69
N ASP A 250 -1.31 30.21 -15.29
CA ASP A 250 -1.75 31.30 -14.42
C ASP A 250 -1.07 31.23 -13.06
N LEU A 251 -1.03 30.04 -12.45
CA LEU A 251 -0.37 29.79 -11.17
C LEU A 251 1.12 30.10 -11.23
N HIS A 252 1.82 29.62 -12.26
CA HIS A 252 3.25 29.90 -12.45
C HIS A 252 3.52 31.39 -12.69
N ALA A 253 2.60 32.10 -13.34
CA ALA A 253 2.65 33.56 -13.51
C ALA A 253 2.26 34.35 -12.24
N GLY A 254 2.06 33.68 -11.10
CA GLY A 254 1.75 34.31 -9.81
C GLY A 254 0.26 34.61 -9.59
N SER A 255 -0.64 34.08 -10.44
CA SER A 255 -2.08 34.26 -10.31
C SER A 255 -2.70 33.15 -9.45
N GLY A 256 -2.44 33.17 -8.14
CA GLY A 256 -3.04 32.25 -7.17
C GLY A 256 -2.04 31.61 -6.21
N SER A 257 -2.52 30.70 -5.37
CA SER A 257 -1.69 29.93 -4.44
C SER A 257 -1.19 28.64 -5.09
N THR A 258 0.13 28.49 -5.15
CA THR A 258 0.78 27.31 -5.73
C THR A 258 1.04 26.23 -4.69
N LEU A 259 1.29 25.00 -5.13
CA LEU A 259 1.74 23.92 -4.25
C LEU A 259 3.08 24.28 -3.58
N ALA A 260 3.99 24.91 -4.33
CA ALA A 260 5.25 25.42 -3.78
C ALA A 260 5.05 26.37 -2.58
N GLY A 261 4.00 27.19 -2.61
CA GLY A 261 3.64 28.13 -1.54
C GLY A 261 2.71 27.56 -0.47
N SER A 262 2.29 26.29 -0.57
CA SER A 262 1.38 25.68 0.40
C SER A 262 2.09 25.40 1.73
N SER A 263 1.48 25.82 2.84
CA SER A 263 2.01 25.53 4.18
C SER A 263 1.98 24.04 4.49
N SER A 264 0.95 23.31 4.02
CA SER A 264 0.86 21.86 4.18
C SER A 264 1.98 21.13 3.44
N PHE A 265 2.24 21.52 2.19
CA PHE A 265 3.33 20.96 1.38
C PHE A 265 4.70 21.25 2.00
N THR A 266 4.96 22.52 2.33
CA THR A 266 6.25 22.93 2.92
C THR A 266 6.48 22.31 4.30
N ALA A 267 5.45 22.21 5.15
CA ALA A 267 5.54 21.55 6.44
C ALA A 267 5.76 20.03 6.32
N ALA A 268 5.06 19.35 5.39
CA ALA A 268 5.21 17.91 5.19
C ALA A 268 6.64 17.56 4.71
N LEU A 269 7.23 18.43 3.88
CA LEU A 269 8.58 18.25 3.34
C LEU A 269 9.68 18.74 4.30
N ALA A 270 9.31 19.40 5.40
CA ALA A 270 10.27 19.85 6.39
C ALA A 270 10.97 18.65 7.03
N GLY A 271 12.30 18.66 7.00
CA GLY A 271 13.14 17.57 7.50
C GLY A 271 13.49 16.51 6.47
N LEU A 272 12.97 16.59 5.23
CA LEU A 272 13.46 15.79 4.11
C LEU A 272 14.71 16.42 3.48
N ARG A 273 15.53 15.60 2.85
CA ARG A 273 16.76 16.01 2.16
C ARG A 273 16.45 16.88 0.97
N THR A 274 17.30 17.87 0.68
CA THR A 274 17.13 18.72 -0.51
C THR A 274 17.64 18.07 -1.80
N ASP A 275 18.61 17.18 -1.70
CA ASP A 275 19.31 16.49 -2.79
C ASP A 275 18.74 15.10 -3.07
N ARG A 276 17.42 14.93 -3.02
CA ARG A 276 16.77 13.63 -3.19
C ARG A 276 16.47 13.26 -4.64
N LEU A 277 16.47 11.96 -4.91
CA LEU A 277 16.10 11.35 -6.20
C LEU A 277 14.58 11.34 -6.42
N GLY A 278 13.83 11.31 -5.32
CA GLY A 278 12.39 11.16 -5.29
C GLY A 278 11.75 11.70 -4.02
N THR A 279 10.43 11.89 -4.05
CA THR A 279 9.53 12.52 -3.07
C THR A 279 8.11 12.04 -3.31
N LEU A 280 7.27 12.31 -2.37
CA LEU A 280 5.87 12.08 -2.54
C LEU A 280 5.22 13.17 -1.74
N PHE A 281 4.08 13.64 -2.19
CA PHE A 281 3.20 14.40 -1.33
C PHE A 281 1.78 13.92 -1.58
N VAL A 282 1.06 13.67 -0.48
CA VAL A 282 -0.33 13.26 -0.49
C VAL A 282 -1.07 14.10 0.56
N ASP A 283 -1.99 14.93 0.10
CA ASP A 283 -2.94 15.64 0.97
C ASP A 283 -4.09 14.69 1.32
N VAL A 284 -3.87 13.85 2.33
CA VAL A 284 -4.88 12.90 2.81
C VAL A 284 -6.17 13.61 3.23
N PRO A 285 -6.15 14.73 3.99
CA PRO A 285 -7.36 15.51 4.25
C PRO A 285 -8.11 15.95 2.99
N GLY A 286 -7.37 16.43 1.97
CA GLY A 286 -7.93 16.78 0.67
C GLY A 286 -8.57 15.59 -0.05
N LEU A 287 -7.91 14.43 -0.06
CA LEU A 287 -8.42 13.19 -0.64
C LEU A 287 -9.69 12.71 0.06
N THR A 288 -9.71 12.72 1.39
CA THR A 288 -10.88 12.31 2.16
C THR A 288 -12.05 13.25 1.89
N LYS A 289 -11.83 14.56 1.87
CA LYS A 289 -12.88 15.54 1.52
C LYS A 289 -13.42 15.32 0.11
N ALA A 290 -12.56 15.00 -0.85
CA ALA A 290 -12.96 14.71 -2.22
C ALA A 290 -13.75 13.39 -2.31
N ALA A 291 -13.35 12.36 -1.57
CA ALA A 291 -14.06 11.10 -1.46
C ALA A 291 -15.44 11.26 -0.79
N GLU A 292 -15.53 12.06 0.29
CA GLU A 292 -16.79 12.42 0.95
C GLU A 292 -17.75 13.16 0.01
N ALA A 293 -17.23 14.12 -0.78
CA ALA A 293 -18.02 14.85 -1.76
C ALA A 293 -18.56 13.91 -2.86
N ALA A 294 -17.73 12.98 -3.35
CA ALA A 294 -18.18 11.96 -4.30
C ALA A 294 -19.21 11.02 -3.67
N ALA A 295 -18.98 10.60 -2.42
CA ALA A 295 -19.86 9.73 -1.66
C ALA A 295 -21.25 10.34 -1.44
N ALA A 296 -21.33 11.63 -1.12
CA ALA A 296 -22.60 12.34 -0.95
C ALA A 296 -23.53 12.24 -2.18
N THR A 297 -22.97 11.98 -3.37
CA THR A 297 -23.73 11.80 -4.62
C THR A 297 -24.09 10.34 -4.93
N ALA A 298 -23.48 9.36 -4.25
CA ALA A 298 -23.56 7.93 -4.57
C ALA A 298 -24.54 7.12 -3.68
N GLY A 299 -25.20 7.76 -2.72
CA GLY A 299 -26.22 7.14 -1.86
C GLY A 299 -25.69 6.52 -0.55
N PRO A 300 -26.53 5.75 0.19
CA PRO A 300 -26.27 5.36 1.59
C PRO A 300 -25.04 4.46 1.83
N ALA A 301 -24.60 3.69 0.83
CA ALA A 301 -23.39 2.88 0.95
C ALA A 301 -22.13 3.74 1.08
N ALA A 302 -22.18 4.98 0.58
CA ALA A 302 -21.04 5.88 0.53
C ALA A 302 -20.81 6.62 1.87
N SER A 303 -21.81 6.71 2.75
CA SER A 303 -21.63 7.23 4.11
C SER A 303 -20.78 6.32 5.01
N LEU A 304 -20.44 5.10 4.58
CA LEU A 304 -19.46 4.26 5.30
C LEU A 304 -18.03 4.79 5.11
N LEU A 305 -17.70 5.32 3.93
CA LEU A 305 -16.37 5.84 3.61
C LEU A 305 -16.03 7.13 4.35
N SER A 306 -17.05 7.97 4.64
CA SER A 306 -16.88 9.21 5.40
C SER A 306 -16.62 9.00 6.90
N ASN A 307 -16.75 7.77 7.39
CA ASN A 307 -16.54 7.41 8.80
C ASN A 307 -15.26 6.58 9.02
N LEU A 308 -14.43 6.43 7.98
CA LEU A 308 -13.15 5.75 8.14
C LEU A 308 -12.22 6.59 9.03
N PRO A 309 -11.53 5.97 10.01
CA PRO A 309 -10.53 6.65 10.81
C PRO A 309 -9.51 7.38 9.93
N ARG A 310 -9.11 8.59 10.33
CA ARG A 310 -8.10 9.42 9.67
C ARG A 310 -6.87 9.50 10.56
N PRO A 311 -6.03 8.45 10.60
CA PRO A 311 -4.86 8.41 11.47
C PRO A 311 -3.73 9.31 10.99
N VAL A 312 -3.79 9.77 9.73
CA VAL A 312 -2.73 10.59 9.11
C VAL A 312 -3.32 11.83 8.42
N GLY A 313 -2.59 12.93 8.52
CA GLY A 313 -2.78 14.15 7.75
C GLY A 313 -1.97 14.08 6.45
N ALA A 314 -1.40 15.20 6.03
CA ALA A 314 -0.55 15.22 4.85
C ALA A 314 0.67 14.29 5.03
N VAL A 315 0.97 13.52 3.98
CA VAL A 315 2.12 12.62 3.91
C VAL A 315 3.11 13.19 2.91
N ALA A 316 4.38 13.23 3.27
CA ALA A 316 5.46 13.42 2.32
C ALA A 316 6.46 12.28 2.37
N GLY A 317 6.98 11.87 1.22
CA GLY A 317 8.04 10.89 1.11
C GLY A 317 9.30 11.48 0.48
N GLU A 318 10.41 10.77 0.54
CA GLU A 318 11.61 10.95 -0.27
C GLU A 318 12.21 9.62 -0.69
N LEU A 319 13.01 9.65 -1.75
CA LEU A 319 13.87 8.56 -2.19
C LEU A 319 15.28 9.11 -2.37
N HIS A 320 16.28 8.43 -1.82
CA HIS A 320 17.69 8.74 -2.04
C HIS A 320 18.54 7.48 -1.95
N ALA A 321 19.73 7.51 -2.51
CA ALA A 321 20.75 6.49 -2.35
C ALA A 321 21.76 6.91 -1.27
N GLU A 322 22.26 5.92 -0.52
CA GLU A 322 23.32 6.10 0.47
C GLU A 322 24.21 4.87 0.49
N GLY A 323 25.45 4.98 -0.01
CA GLY A 323 26.42 3.90 -0.04
C GLY A 323 25.91 2.65 -0.76
N ASN A 324 25.44 1.67 -0.01
CA ASN A 324 24.94 0.39 -0.48
C ASN A 324 23.44 0.18 -0.31
N ARG A 325 22.71 1.25 0.01
CA ARG A 325 21.28 1.20 0.29
C ARG A 325 20.54 2.24 -0.53
N LEU A 326 19.33 1.85 -0.93
CA LEU A 326 18.31 2.77 -1.43
C LEU A 326 17.35 3.03 -0.27
N VAL A 327 17.15 4.29 0.07
CA VAL A 327 16.40 4.73 1.24
C VAL A 327 15.16 5.47 0.80
N ALA A 328 14.00 5.04 1.32
CA ALA A 328 12.73 5.72 1.18
C ALA A 328 12.27 6.19 2.56
N SER A 329 12.19 7.50 2.78
CA SER A 329 11.73 8.07 4.05
C SER A 329 10.38 8.73 3.87
N PHE A 330 9.47 8.55 4.82
CA PHE A 330 8.13 9.11 4.82
C PHE A 330 7.90 9.86 6.12
N ARG A 331 7.18 10.97 6.04
CA ARG A 331 6.74 11.79 7.15
C ARG A 331 5.25 12.04 6.98
N ALA A 332 4.48 11.77 8.02
CA ALA A 332 3.06 12.04 8.04
C ALA A 332 2.74 12.88 9.27
N ALA A 333 1.95 13.94 9.10
CA ALA A 333 1.30 14.56 10.25
C ALA A 333 0.32 13.55 10.88
N LYS A 334 0.22 13.50 12.19
CA LYS A 334 -0.84 12.76 12.87
C LYS A 334 -2.19 13.36 12.48
N GLY A 335 -3.10 12.50 12.04
CA GLY A 335 -4.49 12.89 11.84
C GLY A 335 -5.25 12.96 13.18
N PRO A 336 -6.52 13.38 13.16
CA PRO A 336 -7.35 13.48 14.37
C PRO A 336 -7.55 12.13 15.07
N ASP A 337 -7.51 11.04 14.30
CA ASP A 337 -7.76 9.67 14.78
C ASP A 337 -6.43 8.88 14.88
N ALA A 338 -5.30 9.59 14.97
CA ALA A 338 -3.99 8.95 15.07
C ALA A 338 -3.86 8.22 16.41
N PRO A 339 -3.48 6.93 16.42
CA PRO A 339 -3.29 6.21 17.65
C PRO A 339 -2.13 6.80 18.45
N SER A 340 -2.18 6.59 19.77
CA SER A 340 -1.08 6.99 20.65
C SER A 340 0.05 5.97 20.57
N LEU A 341 1.02 6.26 19.71
CA LEU A 341 2.25 5.48 19.57
C LEU A 341 3.36 6.03 20.48
N SER A 342 4.11 5.14 21.10
CA SER A 342 5.32 5.48 21.85
C SER A 342 6.57 4.91 21.18
N ASN A 343 7.68 5.66 21.29
CA ASN A 343 8.98 5.15 20.87
C ASN A 343 9.66 4.42 22.02
N ARG A 344 10.21 3.24 21.77
CA ARG A 344 11.04 2.48 22.71
C ARG A 344 11.93 1.49 21.97
N THR A 345 12.76 0.77 22.71
CA THR A 345 13.55 -0.33 22.17
C THR A 345 12.76 -1.63 22.22
N SER A 346 12.83 -2.39 21.12
CA SER A 346 12.23 -3.71 20.99
C SER A 346 12.72 -4.67 22.08
N GLU A 347 11.79 -5.07 22.95
CA GLU A 347 11.97 -6.21 23.85
C GLU A 347 11.61 -7.52 23.12
N VAL A 348 10.67 -7.47 22.16
CA VAL A 348 10.19 -8.63 21.42
C VAL A 348 11.30 -9.28 20.58
N ALA A 349 12.18 -8.50 19.96
CA ALA A 349 13.29 -9.02 19.15
C ALA A 349 14.24 -9.94 19.94
N SER A 350 14.29 -9.82 21.27
CA SER A 350 15.09 -10.70 22.15
C SER A 350 14.50 -12.11 22.31
N HIS A 351 13.22 -12.28 21.92
CA HIS A 351 12.49 -13.54 21.92
C HIS A 351 12.29 -14.11 20.50
N VAL A 352 12.83 -13.45 19.48
CA VAL A 352 12.74 -13.90 18.09
C VAL A 352 14.01 -14.62 17.69
N PRO A 353 13.94 -15.82 17.06
CA PRO A 353 15.12 -16.49 16.53
C PRO A 353 15.92 -15.63 15.55
N SER A 354 17.25 -15.67 15.62
CA SER A 354 18.14 -14.90 14.73
C SER A 354 18.08 -15.32 13.26
N ASP A 355 17.48 -16.47 12.95
CA ASP A 355 17.21 -16.96 11.59
C ASP A 355 15.83 -16.51 11.06
N ALA A 356 15.16 -15.57 11.74
CA ALA A 356 13.94 -14.95 11.25
C ALA A 356 14.16 -14.29 9.89
N VAL A 357 13.40 -14.75 8.90
CA VAL A 357 13.40 -14.21 7.54
C VAL A 357 12.39 -13.08 7.37
N VAL A 358 11.35 -13.05 8.19
CA VAL A 358 10.42 -11.91 8.30
C VAL A 358 10.21 -11.59 9.77
N TYR A 359 10.25 -10.32 10.11
CA TYR A 359 9.93 -9.79 11.42
C TYR A 359 9.16 -8.49 11.24
N LEU A 360 7.95 -8.42 11.77
CA LEU A 360 7.12 -7.22 11.75
C LEU A 360 6.62 -6.96 13.16
N GLU A 361 7.23 -6.00 13.83
CA GLU A 361 6.87 -5.56 15.17
C GLU A 361 6.05 -4.28 15.14
N SER A 362 5.08 -4.21 16.05
CA SER A 362 4.42 -2.98 16.46
C SER A 362 4.52 -2.82 17.96
N HIS A 363 4.92 -1.63 18.41
CA HIS A 363 4.76 -1.27 19.80
C HIS A 363 3.32 -0.87 20.11
N ASP A 364 2.94 -0.95 21.38
CA ASP A 364 1.61 -0.58 21.87
C ASP A 364 0.49 -1.35 21.13
N THR A 365 0.72 -2.62 20.76
CA THR A 365 -0.19 -3.41 19.92
C THR A 365 -1.59 -3.50 20.53
N GLY A 366 -1.69 -3.69 21.85
CA GLY A 366 -2.97 -3.70 22.56
C GLY A 366 -3.73 -2.38 22.43
N GLN A 367 -3.02 -1.25 22.53
CA GLN A 367 -3.62 0.08 22.38
C GLN A 367 -4.03 0.34 20.93
N LEU A 368 -3.21 -0.06 19.95
CA LEU A 368 -3.54 0.07 18.53
C LEU A 368 -4.81 -0.72 18.16
N PHE A 369 -4.94 -1.93 18.70
CA PHE A 369 -6.15 -2.72 18.54
C PHE A 369 -7.35 -2.05 19.21
N HIS A 370 -7.18 -1.56 20.45
CA HIS A 370 -8.22 -0.81 21.15
C HIS A 370 -8.69 0.41 20.36
N ASP A 371 -7.76 1.24 19.87
CA ASP A 371 -8.04 2.45 19.10
C ASP A 371 -8.77 2.11 17.77
N ALA A 372 -8.36 1.03 17.11
CA ALA A 372 -8.99 0.57 15.87
C ALA A 372 -10.44 0.12 16.09
N ILE A 373 -10.71 -0.69 17.12
CA ILE A 373 -12.07 -1.13 17.45
C ILE A 373 -12.93 0.05 17.93
N SER A 374 -12.37 0.95 18.75
CA SER A 374 -13.04 2.19 19.18
C SER A 374 -13.44 3.08 17.99
N GLY A 375 -12.56 3.20 16.99
CA GLY A 375 -12.88 3.88 15.73
C GLY A 375 -14.05 3.25 14.99
N ILE A 376 -14.15 1.91 14.97
CA ILE A 376 -15.28 1.20 14.38
C ILE A 376 -16.56 1.42 15.20
N GLU A 377 -16.49 1.33 16.53
CA GLU A 377 -17.62 1.51 17.45
C GLU A 377 -18.23 2.90 17.38
N THR A 378 -17.40 3.92 17.17
CA THR A 378 -17.87 5.30 17.05
C THR A 378 -18.59 5.59 15.73
N SER A 379 -18.46 4.69 14.73
CA SER A 379 -19.11 4.84 13.44
C SER A 379 -20.65 4.75 13.55
N PRO A 380 -21.41 5.57 12.82
CA PRO A 380 -22.87 5.51 12.78
C PRO A 380 -23.42 4.14 12.35
N ALA A 381 -22.71 3.45 11.45
CA ALA A 381 -23.10 2.13 10.96
C ALA A 381 -23.03 1.07 12.06
N PHE A 382 -21.95 1.08 12.86
CA PHE A 382 -21.85 0.22 14.02
C PHE A 382 -22.90 0.59 15.08
N LYS A 383 -23.07 1.89 15.37
CA LYS A 383 -24.09 2.36 16.33
C LYS A 383 -25.52 1.95 15.96
N ALA A 384 -25.83 1.85 14.67
CA ALA A 384 -27.12 1.34 14.20
C ALA A 384 -27.33 -0.16 14.51
N GLN A 385 -26.24 -0.91 14.67
CA GLN A 385 -26.23 -2.35 14.97
C GLN A 385 -25.83 -2.67 16.43
N ALA A 386 -25.29 -1.70 17.19
CA ALA A 386 -24.80 -1.90 18.56
C ALA A 386 -25.86 -2.39 19.57
N GLY A 387 -27.15 -2.27 19.22
CA GLY A 387 -28.25 -2.85 20.00
C GLY A 387 -28.60 -4.30 19.65
N ASP A 388 -27.89 -4.95 18.72
CA ASP A 388 -28.15 -6.33 18.30
C ASP A 388 -27.79 -7.30 19.44
N PRO A 389 -28.73 -8.13 19.92
CA PRO A 389 -28.46 -9.15 20.93
C PRO A 389 -27.34 -10.13 20.53
N GLN A 390 -27.08 -10.33 19.24
CA GLN A 390 -26.00 -11.17 18.76
C GLN A 390 -24.63 -10.57 19.04
N LEU A 391 -24.47 -9.25 18.87
CA LEU A 391 -23.24 -8.54 19.22
C LEU A 391 -22.97 -8.64 20.72
N GLN A 392 -23.98 -8.39 21.55
CA GLN A 392 -23.86 -8.52 23.02
C GLN A 392 -23.54 -9.96 23.45
N ALA A 393 -24.08 -10.96 22.77
CA ALA A 393 -23.75 -12.36 23.03
C ALA A 393 -22.29 -12.68 22.68
N VAL A 394 -21.75 -12.09 21.61
CA VAL A 394 -20.33 -12.23 21.24
C VAL A 394 -19.44 -11.54 22.26
N GLU A 395 -19.77 -10.32 22.72
CA GLU A 395 -19.02 -9.63 23.79
C GLU A 395 -19.02 -10.46 25.09
N GLY A 396 -20.18 -11.02 25.44
CA GLY A 396 -20.31 -11.93 26.58
C GLY A 396 -19.45 -13.19 26.43
N LEU A 397 -19.34 -13.74 25.22
CA LEU A 397 -18.51 -14.91 24.92
C LEU A 397 -17.00 -14.58 24.97
N LEU A 398 -16.61 -13.40 24.48
CA LEU A 398 -15.24 -12.90 24.54
C LEU A 398 -14.81 -12.50 25.97
N GLY A 399 -15.76 -12.50 26.91
CA GLY A 399 -15.51 -12.22 28.32
C GLY A 399 -15.23 -10.75 28.61
N GLY A 400 -15.78 -9.85 27.79
CA GLY A 400 -15.63 -8.41 27.95
C GLY A 400 -15.82 -7.64 26.65
N ASP A 401 -15.50 -6.35 26.73
CA ASP A 401 -15.52 -5.45 25.60
C ASP A 401 -14.47 -5.86 24.55
N PRO A 402 -14.84 -6.04 23.28
CA PRO A 402 -13.92 -6.46 22.24
C PRO A 402 -12.70 -5.56 22.11
N LYS A 403 -12.79 -4.25 22.35
CA LYS A 403 -11.61 -3.36 22.25
C LYS A 403 -10.56 -3.62 23.33
N ASP A 404 -10.94 -4.22 24.45
CA ASP A 404 -10.04 -4.53 25.57
C ASP A 404 -9.43 -5.94 25.47
N LEU A 405 -9.80 -6.69 24.43
CA LEU A 405 -9.40 -8.07 24.20
C LEU A 405 -7.87 -8.25 24.18
N LEU A 406 -7.17 -7.27 23.60
CA LEU A 406 -5.71 -7.21 23.55
C LEU A 406 -5.12 -6.11 24.43
N GLY A 407 -5.90 -5.44 25.28
CA GLY A 407 -5.43 -4.31 26.09
C GLY A 407 -4.30 -4.66 27.09
N TRP A 408 -4.05 -5.96 27.31
CA TRP A 408 -2.95 -6.47 28.12
C TRP A 408 -1.65 -6.68 27.33
N VAL A 409 -1.71 -6.67 25.99
CA VAL A 409 -0.56 -6.83 25.09
C VAL A 409 0.15 -5.50 24.96
N LYS A 410 1.41 -5.46 25.39
CA LYS A 410 2.30 -4.29 25.26
C LYS A 410 2.82 -4.21 23.84
N ASP A 411 3.63 -5.18 23.44
CA ASP A 411 4.31 -5.24 22.15
C ASP A 411 4.07 -6.60 21.49
N ALA A 412 3.99 -6.64 20.16
CA ALA A 412 3.86 -7.88 19.43
C ALA A 412 4.57 -7.83 18.08
N ALA A 413 5.06 -8.99 17.65
CA ALA A 413 5.65 -9.18 16.34
C ALA A 413 5.09 -10.40 15.63
N ALA A 414 4.82 -10.24 14.33
CA ALA A 414 4.66 -11.36 13.41
C ALA A 414 6.05 -11.80 12.91
N VAL A 415 6.32 -13.09 13.00
CA VAL A 415 7.64 -13.68 12.77
C VAL A 415 7.53 -14.85 11.82
N VAL A 416 8.47 -14.96 10.90
CA VAL A 416 8.62 -16.13 10.03
C VAL A 416 10.08 -16.58 10.06
N THR A 417 10.28 -17.87 10.31
CA THR A 417 11.56 -18.59 10.20
C THR A 417 11.45 -19.65 9.11
N LEU A 418 12.58 -20.29 8.76
CA LEU A 418 12.61 -21.43 7.85
C LEU A 418 13.05 -22.66 8.63
N GLY A 419 12.26 -23.73 8.58
CA GLY A 419 12.64 -25.02 9.13
C GLY A 419 13.85 -25.65 8.42
N PRO A 420 14.41 -26.76 8.93
CA PRO A 420 15.58 -27.43 8.33
C PRO A 420 15.38 -27.90 6.88
N ASP A 421 14.15 -28.19 6.48
CA ASP A 421 13.74 -28.55 5.12
C ASP A 421 13.32 -27.32 4.27
N GLY A 422 13.54 -26.12 4.83
CA GLY A 422 13.15 -24.84 4.27
C GLY A 422 11.66 -24.53 4.41
N THR A 423 10.85 -25.36 5.05
CA THR A 423 9.42 -25.06 5.22
C THR A 423 9.23 -23.77 6.02
N PRO A 424 8.39 -22.82 5.57
CA PRO A 424 8.06 -21.65 6.36
C PRO A 424 7.40 -22.07 7.66
N GLN A 425 7.93 -21.55 8.76
CA GLN A 425 7.34 -21.64 10.09
C GLN A 425 7.16 -20.22 10.59
N GLY A 426 6.20 -19.99 11.49
CA GLY A 426 5.97 -18.64 11.94
C GLY A 426 4.79 -18.52 12.86
N GLY A 427 4.62 -17.31 13.37
CA GLY A 427 3.66 -17.03 14.41
C GLY A 427 3.71 -15.60 14.88
N VAL A 428 3.01 -15.36 15.97
CA VAL A 428 3.05 -14.12 16.74
C VAL A 428 3.84 -14.36 18.00
N VAL A 429 4.79 -13.46 18.29
CA VAL A 429 5.50 -13.35 19.57
C VAL A 429 5.06 -12.05 20.20
N ALA A 430 4.52 -12.08 21.41
CA ALA A 430 3.97 -10.91 22.09
C ALA A 430 4.42 -10.85 23.55
N LEU A 431 4.50 -9.63 24.07
CA LEU A 431 4.79 -9.34 25.47
C LEU A 431 3.58 -8.71 26.13
N ALA A 432 3.23 -9.21 27.31
CA ALA A 432 2.21 -8.63 28.17
C ALA A 432 2.78 -7.42 28.93
N GLY A 433 1.96 -6.38 29.15
CA GLY A 433 2.35 -5.28 30.04
C GLY A 433 2.43 -5.70 31.51
N ASP A 434 1.69 -6.75 31.89
CA ASP A 434 1.73 -7.40 33.20
C ASP A 434 1.63 -8.92 33.01
N ALA A 435 2.64 -9.65 33.50
CA ALA A 435 2.74 -11.10 33.34
C ALA A 435 1.54 -11.85 33.92
N GLY A 436 1.09 -11.46 35.12
CA GLY A 436 -0.04 -12.11 35.79
C GLY A 436 -1.34 -11.95 35.01
N THR A 437 -1.61 -10.73 34.54
CA THR A 437 -2.78 -10.41 33.71
C THR A 437 -2.72 -11.15 32.37
N GLY A 438 -1.57 -11.14 31.70
CA GLY A 438 -1.39 -11.85 30.43
C GLY A 438 -1.65 -13.36 30.57
N GLN A 439 -1.05 -14.00 31.56
CA GLN A 439 -1.26 -15.43 31.81
C GLN A 439 -2.71 -15.78 32.16
N ALA A 440 -3.37 -14.94 32.98
CA ALA A 440 -4.78 -15.13 33.30
C ALA A 440 -5.66 -15.04 32.05
N ARG A 441 -5.39 -14.07 31.16
CA ARG A 441 -6.11 -13.91 29.89
C ARG A 441 -5.86 -15.10 28.96
N VAL A 442 -4.61 -15.49 28.72
CA VAL A 442 -4.30 -16.65 27.89
C VAL A 442 -4.98 -17.92 28.42
N SER A 443 -4.96 -18.13 29.74
CA SER A 443 -5.62 -19.28 30.37
C SER A 443 -7.14 -19.25 30.18
N GLN A 444 -7.76 -18.07 30.29
CA GLN A 444 -9.18 -17.87 30.01
C GLN A 444 -9.51 -18.26 28.55
N TRP A 445 -8.71 -17.78 27.59
CA TRP A 445 -8.90 -18.09 26.17
C TRP A 445 -8.74 -19.59 25.88
N LEU A 446 -7.69 -20.21 26.41
CA LEU A 446 -7.48 -21.65 26.27
C LEU A 446 -8.62 -22.45 26.91
N GLY A 447 -9.17 -21.98 28.03
CA GLY A 447 -10.38 -22.55 28.64
C GLY A 447 -11.59 -22.48 27.71
N LEU A 448 -11.81 -21.34 27.04
CA LEU A 448 -12.88 -21.17 26.05
C LEU A 448 -12.66 -22.06 24.83
N VAL A 449 -11.44 -22.15 24.31
CA VAL A 449 -11.09 -23.02 23.17
C VAL A 449 -11.32 -24.49 23.52
N LYS A 450 -10.91 -24.94 24.72
CA LYS A 450 -11.16 -26.31 25.19
C LYS A 450 -12.66 -26.59 25.33
N LEU A 451 -13.43 -25.63 25.83
CA LEU A 451 -14.88 -25.76 25.90
C LEU A 451 -15.53 -25.83 24.51
N ALA A 452 -15.10 -24.99 23.58
CA ALA A 452 -15.55 -25.01 22.20
C ALA A 452 -15.20 -26.33 21.50
N ALA A 453 -14.00 -26.88 21.77
CA ALA A 453 -13.57 -28.18 21.25
C ALA A 453 -14.52 -29.30 21.69
N LEU A 454 -14.94 -29.32 22.96
CA LEU A 454 -15.91 -30.29 23.49
C LEU A 454 -17.30 -30.19 22.80
N GLN A 455 -17.68 -28.99 22.34
CA GLN A 455 -18.99 -28.74 21.72
C GLN A 455 -18.97 -28.86 20.19
N SER A 456 -17.78 -28.87 19.56
CA SER A 456 -17.61 -28.76 18.11
C SER A 456 -17.97 -30.02 17.30
N GLY A 457 -18.33 -31.13 17.96
CA GLY A 457 -18.60 -32.40 17.29
C GLY A 457 -17.38 -33.00 16.57
N GLY A 458 -16.16 -32.55 16.88
CA GLY A 458 -14.90 -33.03 16.30
C GLY A 458 -14.22 -32.05 15.33
N ALA A 459 -14.87 -30.94 14.96
CA ALA A 459 -14.28 -29.93 14.07
C ALA A 459 -13.14 -29.13 14.72
N LEU A 460 -13.11 -29.10 16.06
CA LEU A 460 -12.06 -28.48 16.86
C LEU A 460 -11.61 -29.46 17.94
N SER A 461 -10.31 -29.68 18.08
CA SER A 461 -9.75 -30.46 19.19
C SER A 461 -8.48 -29.83 19.73
N THR A 462 -8.07 -30.23 20.94
CA THR A 462 -6.87 -29.69 21.58
C THR A 462 -5.99 -30.82 22.10
N THR A 463 -4.69 -30.75 21.84
CA THR A 463 -3.68 -31.57 22.49
C THR A 463 -2.76 -30.70 23.33
N GLU A 464 -2.13 -31.29 24.34
CA GLU A 464 -1.13 -30.61 25.16
C GLU A 464 0.21 -31.32 24.99
N GLU A 465 1.27 -30.53 24.86
CA GLU A 465 2.64 -31.00 24.83
C GLU A 465 3.49 -30.21 25.80
N GLN A 466 4.65 -30.74 26.16
CA GLN A 466 5.61 -30.07 27.04
C GLN A 466 6.87 -29.73 26.27
N ALA A 467 7.34 -28.49 26.39
CA ALA A 467 8.62 -28.04 25.87
C ALA A 467 9.27 -27.09 26.86
N SER A 468 10.53 -27.36 27.25
CA SER A 468 11.28 -26.53 28.21
C SER A 468 10.53 -26.27 29.53
N GLY A 469 9.73 -27.24 29.99
CA GLY A 469 8.91 -27.12 31.21
C GLY A 469 7.64 -26.27 31.05
N ILE A 470 7.27 -25.92 29.82
CA ILE A 470 6.09 -25.11 29.50
C ILE A 470 5.10 -25.95 28.71
N THR A 471 3.83 -25.89 29.12
CA THR A 471 2.73 -26.50 28.38
C THR A 471 2.46 -25.72 27.11
N ILE A 472 2.55 -26.40 25.96
CA ILE A 472 2.08 -25.92 24.67
C ILE A 472 0.70 -26.54 24.45
N THR A 473 -0.32 -25.71 24.25
CA THR A 473 -1.64 -26.19 23.81
C THR A 473 -1.72 -26.09 22.30
N VAL A 474 -1.89 -27.22 21.62
CA VAL A 474 -2.07 -27.28 20.16
C VAL A 474 -3.54 -27.44 19.85
N VAL A 475 -4.10 -26.47 19.14
CA VAL A 475 -5.48 -26.44 18.68
C VAL A 475 -5.51 -26.97 17.25
N HIS A 476 -6.23 -28.06 17.05
CA HIS A 476 -6.45 -28.70 15.75
C HIS A 476 -7.80 -28.24 15.20
N ILE A 477 -7.76 -27.65 14.01
CA ILE A 477 -8.92 -27.03 13.34
C ILE A 477 -9.18 -27.77 12.03
N ASP A 478 -10.23 -28.59 11.97
CA ASP A 478 -10.69 -29.20 10.71
C ASP A 478 -11.53 -28.18 9.94
N THR A 479 -10.88 -27.45 9.03
CA THR A 479 -11.55 -26.39 8.26
C THR A 479 -12.62 -26.93 7.32
N GLY A 480 -12.54 -28.19 6.91
CA GLY A 480 -13.54 -28.84 6.06
C GLY A 480 -14.85 -29.06 6.80
N GLN A 481 -14.76 -29.54 8.05
CA GLN A 481 -15.94 -29.68 8.92
C GLN A 481 -16.50 -28.32 9.35
N LEU A 482 -15.64 -27.35 9.67
CA LEU A 482 -16.07 -26.01 10.08
C LEU A 482 -16.79 -25.24 8.97
N THR A 483 -16.33 -25.35 7.73
CA THR A 483 -16.92 -24.62 6.59
C THR A 483 -17.95 -25.43 5.82
N GLY A 484 -18.09 -26.73 6.11
CA GLY A 484 -18.86 -27.67 5.30
C GLY A 484 -18.30 -27.87 3.88
N SER A 485 -17.08 -27.38 3.61
CA SER A 485 -16.46 -27.41 2.30
C SER A 485 -15.40 -28.51 2.20
N SER A 486 -15.59 -29.44 1.27
CA SER A 486 -14.61 -30.48 0.96
C SER A 486 -13.35 -29.97 0.23
N SER A 487 -13.31 -28.69 -0.17
CA SER A 487 -12.15 -28.06 -0.80
C SER A 487 -11.25 -27.29 0.17
N ALA A 488 -11.63 -27.19 1.45
CA ALA A 488 -10.83 -26.54 2.48
C ALA A 488 -9.63 -27.43 2.88
N PRO A 489 -8.49 -26.86 3.33
CA PRO A 489 -7.33 -27.63 3.78
C PRO A 489 -7.72 -28.57 4.94
N ALA A 490 -7.13 -29.78 4.95
CA ALA A 490 -7.60 -30.86 5.81
C ALA A 490 -7.54 -30.54 7.31
N THR A 491 -6.54 -29.78 7.78
CA THR A 491 -6.43 -29.34 9.18
C THR A 491 -5.47 -28.15 9.29
N ILE A 492 -5.76 -27.18 10.17
CA ILE A 492 -4.83 -26.13 10.62
C ILE A 492 -4.47 -26.41 12.08
N GLU A 493 -3.19 -26.33 12.42
CA GLU A 493 -2.70 -26.45 13.80
C GLU A 493 -2.23 -25.09 14.31
N LEU A 494 -2.77 -24.65 15.45
CA LEU A 494 -2.33 -23.46 16.17
C LEU A 494 -1.74 -23.87 17.51
N ALA A 495 -0.44 -23.68 17.70
CA ALA A 495 0.21 -23.93 18.98
C ALA A 495 0.28 -22.64 19.79
N ILE A 496 -0.07 -22.72 21.07
CA ILE A 496 -0.17 -21.57 21.97
C ILE A 496 0.60 -21.89 23.25
N ALA A 497 1.47 -20.96 23.67
CA ALA A 497 2.19 -21.07 24.93
C ALA A 497 2.44 -19.70 25.56
N SER A 498 2.64 -19.68 26.88
CA SER A 498 3.03 -18.49 27.63
C SER A 498 4.08 -18.82 28.69
N ARG A 499 5.05 -17.92 28.89
CA ARG A 499 6.05 -17.96 29.98
C ARG A 499 6.24 -16.54 30.50
N ASP A 500 6.02 -16.31 31.78
CA ASP A 500 6.15 -14.98 32.39
C ASP A 500 5.27 -13.96 31.64
N ASP A 501 5.86 -12.92 31.07
CA ASP A 501 5.23 -11.91 30.20
C ASP A 501 5.22 -12.28 28.71
N LEU A 502 5.95 -13.32 28.30
CA LEU A 502 6.00 -13.81 26.93
C LEU A 502 4.78 -14.67 26.59
N PHE A 503 4.18 -14.38 25.43
CA PHE A 503 3.13 -15.16 24.81
C PHE A 503 3.47 -15.45 23.34
N VAL A 504 3.26 -16.70 22.91
CA VAL A 504 3.62 -17.15 21.56
C VAL A 504 2.47 -17.95 20.96
N VAL A 505 2.10 -17.62 19.73
CA VAL A 505 1.15 -18.36 18.90
C VAL A 505 1.82 -18.75 17.60
N GLY A 506 2.00 -20.04 17.34
CA GLY A 506 2.62 -20.55 16.11
C GLY A 506 1.65 -21.30 15.21
N LEU A 507 1.92 -21.27 13.91
CA LEU A 507 1.36 -22.23 12.95
C LEU A 507 2.13 -23.55 13.12
N GLY A 508 1.50 -24.51 13.82
CA GLY A 508 2.18 -25.69 14.36
C GLY A 508 3.05 -25.38 15.59
N ASP A 509 3.54 -26.44 16.22
CA ASP A 509 4.29 -26.40 17.49
C ASP A 509 5.78 -26.09 17.33
N ALA A 510 6.37 -26.39 16.16
CA ALA A 510 7.81 -26.24 15.90
C ALA A 510 8.32 -24.82 16.15
N PHE A 511 7.61 -23.81 15.65
CA PHE A 511 7.94 -22.39 15.87
C PHE A 511 7.86 -22.02 17.36
N VAL A 512 6.80 -22.44 18.05
CA VAL A 512 6.63 -22.17 19.49
C VAL A 512 7.76 -22.80 20.29
N LYS A 513 8.11 -24.07 19.99
CA LYS A 513 9.24 -24.76 20.62
C LYS A 513 10.56 -24.02 20.37
N GLN A 514 10.79 -23.52 19.16
CA GLN A 514 11.98 -22.72 18.81
C GLN A 514 12.07 -21.45 19.66
N VAL A 515 10.98 -20.68 19.77
CA VAL A 515 10.93 -19.46 20.60
C VAL A 515 11.14 -19.76 22.08
N LEU A 516 10.52 -20.81 22.61
CA LEU A 516 10.63 -21.17 24.03
C LEU A 516 12.02 -21.67 24.43
N ALA A 517 12.72 -22.33 23.50
CA ALA A 517 14.08 -22.83 23.68
C ALA A 517 15.18 -21.80 23.36
N LEU A 518 14.81 -20.62 22.85
CA LEU A 518 15.74 -19.59 22.41
C LEU A 518 16.62 -19.10 23.57
N SER A 519 17.93 -19.10 23.34
CA SER A 519 18.88 -18.40 24.23
C SER A 519 18.99 -16.92 23.83
N PRO A 520 19.24 -15.99 24.77
CA PRO A 520 19.38 -14.58 24.42
C PRO A 520 20.45 -14.31 23.34
N ALA A 521 21.52 -15.11 23.31
CA ALA A 521 22.61 -14.96 22.34
C ALA A 521 22.21 -15.35 20.90
N ASP A 522 21.17 -16.17 20.74
CA ASP A 522 20.68 -16.65 19.45
C ASP A 522 19.50 -15.83 18.92
N SER A 523 19.16 -14.73 19.59
CA SER A 523 18.02 -13.89 19.25
C SER A 523 18.32 -12.89 18.12
N LEU A 524 17.26 -12.46 17.42
CA LEU A 524 17.31 -11.42 16.40
C LEU A 524 17.87 -10.11 16.97
N ALA A 525 17.54 -9.78 18.22
CA ALA A 525 18.11 -8.62 18.91
C ALA A 525 19.63 -8.64 19.01
N GLN A 526 20.28 -9.81 19.00
CA GLN A 526 21.74 -9.96 19.02
C GLN A 526 22.36 -10.13 17.62
N LEU A 527 21.54 -10.23 16.58
CA LEU A 527 22.01 -10.40 15.22
C LEU A 527 22.63 -9.08 14.72
N GLY A 528 23.95 -9.05 14.52
CA GLY A 528 24.68 -7.84 14.11
C GLY A 528 24.11 -7.17 12.86
N ARG A 529 23.71 -7.94 11.83
CA ARG A 529 23.10 -7.39 10.60
C ARG A 529 21.79 -6.65 10.89
N TYR A 530 20.99 -7.14 11.82
CA TYR A 530 19.72 -6.52 12.22
C TYR A 530 19.99 -5.23 12.99
N GLN A 531 20.92 -5.25 13.93
CA GLN A 531 21.32 -4.06 14.70
C GLN A 531 21.88 -2.96 13.80
N ASP A 532 22.75 -3.31 12.84
CA ASP A 532 23.34 -2.36 11.90
C ASP A 532 22.28 -1.75 10.99
N ALA A 533 21.33 -2.56 10.51
CA ALA A 533 20.21 -2.10 9.71
C ALA A 533 19.26 -1.18 10.50
N LEU A 534 18.90 -1.57 11.73
CA LEU A 534 18.04 -0.79 12.62
C LEU A 534 18.68 0.57 12.92
N LYS A 535 19.98 0.58 13.21
CA LYS A 535 20.76 1.80 13.40
C LYS A 535 20.77 2.68 12.15
N ALA A 536 20.92 2.09 10.96
CA ALA A 536 20.92 2.84 9.71
C ALA A 536 19.54 3.43 9.37
N ALA A 537 18.45 2.77 9.75
CA ALA A 537 17.08 3.17 9.41
C ALA A 537 16.40 4.09 10.44
N GLY A 538 17.06 4.48 11.53
CA GLY A 538 16.48 5.43 12.50
C GLY A 538 16.86 5.16 13.96
N GLY A 539 17.46 4.00 14.21
CA GLY A 539 17.90 3.59 15.54
C GLY A 539 16.85 2.77 16.29
N PRO A 540 17.23 2.23 17.47
CA PRO A 540 16.42 1.31 18.25
C PRO A 540 15.40 2.00 19.16
N ASN A 541 15.07 3.27 18.92
CA ASN A 541 14.05 3.98 19.67
C ASN A 541 12.95 4.37 18.69
N ASP A 542 12.09 3.41 18.42
CA ASP A 542 11.12 3.39 17.35
C ASP A 542 9.76 2.94 17.90
N SER A 543 8.72 2.94 17.08
CA SER A 543 7.35 2.55 17.39
C SER A 543 6.92 1.27 16.67
N GLY A 544 7.83 0.68 15.89
CA GLY A 544 7.57 -0.45 15.02
C GLY A 544 8.71 -0.68 14.03
N VAL A 545 8.98 -1.95 13.77
CA VAL A 545 10.06 -2.41 12.89
C VAL A 545 9.55 -3.45 11.90
N LEU A 546 9.95 -3.32 10.64
CA LEU A 546 9.88 -4.35 9.63
C LEU A 546 11.30 -4.80 9.30
N TRP A 547 11.55 -6.10 9.28
CA TRP A 547 12.78 -6.70 8.81
C TRP A 547 12.47 -7.87 7.88
N LEU A 548 13.18 -7.94 6.76
CA LEU A 548 13.07 -8.98 5.75
C LEU A 548 14.48 -9.42 5.34
N ASP A 549 14.86 -10.65 5.67
CA ASP A 549 16.13 -11.25 5.24
C ASP A 549 15.99 -11.78 3.80
N VAL A 550 16.24 -10.90 2.83
CA VAL A 550 16.18 -11.24 1.40
C VAL A 550 17.25 -12.28 1.07
N ALA A 551 18.44 -12.18 1.67
CA ALA A 551 19.52 -13.13 1.49
C ALA A 551 19.14 -14.55 1.98
N GLY A 552 18.42 -14.64 3.10
CA GLY A 552 17.87 -15.89 3.65
C GLY A 552 16.72 -16.48 2.81
N LEU A 553 15.97 -15.64 2.10
CA LEU A 553 14.82 -16.07 1.28
C LEU A 553 15.17 -16.48 -0.14
N LYS A 554 16.35 -16.13 -0.67
CA LYS A 554 16.69 -16.28 -2.09
C LYS A 554 16.44 -17.68 -2.66
N ASP A 555 16.80 -18.73 -1.93
CA ASP A 555 16.71 -20.11 -2.42
C ASP A 555 15.25 -20.58 -2.46
N ARG A 556 14.43 -20.08 -1.54
CA ARG A 556 12.97 -20.31 -1.51
C ARG A 556 12.27 -19.55 -2.63
N LEU A 557 12.63 -18.29 -2.84
CA LEU A 557 12.12 -17.50 -3.95
C LEU A 557 12.42 -18.19 -5.28
N ALA A 558 13.64 -18.69 -5.45
CA ALA A 558 14.02 -19.46 -6.61
C ALA A 558 13.19 -20.76 -6.74
N ALA A 559 13.02 -21.52 -5.65
CA ALA A 559 12.24 -22.76 -5.65
C ALA A 559 10.74 -22.56 -5.94
N ALA A 560 10.21 -21.36 -5.67
CA ALA A 560 8.82 -21.00 -5.97
C ALA A 560 8.60 -20.62 -7.45
N VAL A 561 9.66 -20.38 -8.22
CA VAL A 561 9.56 -20.04 -9.64
C VAL A 561 9.02 -21.25 -10.41
N PRO A 562 7.94 -21.10 -11.19
CA PRO A 562 7.43 -22.16 -12.06
C PRO A 562 8.52 -22.69 -12.99
N ALA A 563 8.52 -23.99 -13.26
CA ALA A 563 9.53 -24.62 -14.12
C ALA A 563 9.62 -23.96 -15.52
N SER A 564 8.51 -23.44 -16.05
CA SER A 564 8.46 -22.68 -17.31
C SER A 564 9.27 -21.39 -17.30
N ASP A 565 9.38 -20.75 -16.13
CA ASP A 565 10.04 -19.44 -15.98
C ASP A 565 11.45 -19.57 -15.40
N ARG A 566 11.86 -20.79 -15.02
CA ARG A 566 13.10 -21.04 -14.28
C ARG A 566 14.34 -20.55 -15.03
N ALA A 567 14.44 -20.85 -16.32
CA ALA A 567 15.57 -20.40 -17.14
C ALA A 567 15.66 -18.88 -17.22
N ARG A 568 14.52 -18.20 -17.35
CA ARG A 568 14.45 -16.73 -17.37
C ARG A 568 14.82 -16.14 -16.02
N PHE A 569 14.31 -16.72 -14.92
CA PHE A 569 14.66 -16.29 -13.57
C PHE A 569 16.16 -16.44 -13.30
N ASP A 570 16.74 -17.59 -13.63
CA ASP A 570 18.16 -17.86 -13.39
C ASP A 570 19.06 -16.92 -14.20
N ALA A 571 18.64 -16.52 -15.40
CA ALA A 571 19.37 -15.58 -16.26
C ALA A 571 19.18 -14.11 -15.84
N ASP A 572 17.94 -13.69 -15.60
CA ASP A 572 17.57 -12.27 -15.55
C ASP A 572 17.34 -11.75 -14.12
N VAL A 573 17.07 -12.62 -13.14
CA VAL A 573 16.63 -12.23 -11.79
C VAL A 573 17.59 -12.72 -10.71
N ALA A 574 17.94 -14.00 -10.73
CA ALA A 574 18.79 -14.62 -9.71
C ALA A 574 20.12 -13.88 -9.46
N PRO A 575 20.84 -13.37 -10.50
CA PRO A 575 22.09 -12.63 -10.28
C PRO A 575 21.89 -11.33 -9.50
N TYR A 576 20.74 -10.66 -9.66
CA TYR A 576 20.41 -9.42 -8.95
C TYR A 576 19.91 -9.72 -7.53
N LEU A 577 19.04 -10.73 -7.39
CA LEU A 577 18.52 -11.15 -6.09
C LEU A 577 19.64 -11.64 -5.15
N ALA A 578 20.67 -12.28 -5.69
CA ALA A 578 21.81 -12.77 -4.91
C ALA A 578 22.61 -11.68 -4.19
N LEU A 579 22.47 -10.42 -4.62
CA LEU A 579 23.17 -9.26 -4.08
C LEU A 579 22.32 -8.44 -3.11
N LEU A 580 21.01 -8.64 -3.10
CA LEU A 580 20.15 -8.06 -2.09
C LEU A 580 20.44 -8.75 -0.75
N ASP A 581 20.55 -7.95 0.30
CA ASP A 581 20.84 -8.44 1.63
C ASP A 581 19.58 -8.49 2.48
N HIS A 582 19.00 -7.32 2.75
CA HIS A 582 17.80 -7.20 3.56
C HIS A 582 16.95 -5.99 3.15
N VAL A 583 15.70 -6.00 3.59
CA VAL A 583 14.87 -4.80 3.70
C VAL A 583 14.62 -4.53 5.17
N ILE A 584 14.75 -3.28 5.59
CA ILE A 584 14.33 -2.84 6.92
C ILE A 584 13.41 -1.62 6.81
N GLY A 585 12.38 -1.57 7.62
CA GLY A 585 11.51 -0.42 7.83
C GLY A 585 11.50 -0.07 9.31
N VAL A 586 11.68 1.19 9.66
CA VAL A 586 11.61 1.67 11.05
C VAL A 586 10.62 2.82 11.10
N GLN A 587 9.64 2.72 11.99
CA GLN A 587 8.66 3.76 12.23
C GLN A 587 8.97 4.45 13.55
N SER A 588 9.00 5.78 13.59
CA SER A 588 9.14 6.54 14.84
C SER A 588 8.13 7.68 14.90
N VAL A 589 7.88 8.16 16.11
CA VAL A 589 6.95 9.25 16.37
C VAL A 589 7.65 10.38 17.12
N ASP A 590 7.52 11.60 16.61
CA ASP A 590 8.03 12.82 17.23
C ASP A 590 6.92 13.87 17.29
N GLY A 591 6.37 14.07 18.48
CA GLY A 591 5.22 14.95 18.71
C GLY A 591 4.03 14.57 17.83
N SER A 592 3.69 15.48 16.89
CA SER A 592 2.61 15.34 15.91
C SER A 592 3.04 14.73 14.58
N THR A 593 4.29 14.26 14.45
CA THR A 593 4.81 13.67 13.21
C THR A 593 5.10 12.20 13.40
N ILE A 594 4.66 11.38 12.44
CA ILE A 594 5.06 9.98 12.28
C ILE A 594 6.09 9.94 11.16
N THR A 595 7.23 9.32 11.40
CA THR A 595 8.30 9.11 10.40
C THR A 595 8.44 7.62 10.15
N GLY A 596 8.54 7.21 8.88
CA GLY A 596 8.88 5.86 8.49
C GLY A 596 10.10 5.87 7.57
N VAL A 597 11.11 5.06 7.83
CA VAL A 597 12.30 4.96 6.98
C VAL A 597 12.46 3.52 6.53
N PHE A 598 12.45 3.31 5.23
CA PHE A 598 12.62 2.00 4.60
C PHE A 598 13.93 1.97 3.83
N GLN A 599 14.67 0.88 3.95
CA GLN A 599 15.94 0.70 3.27
C GLN A 599 15.96 -0.65 2.58
N LEU A 600 16.35 -0.64 1.30
CA LEU A 600 16.78 -1.83 0.57
C LEU A 600 18.30 -1.84 0.54
N ALA A 601 18.92 -2.81 1.20
CA ALA A 601 20.36 -2.94 1.28
C ALA A 601 20.90 -4.02 0.34
N THR A 602 22.11 -3.79 -0.15
CA THR A 602 22.91 -4.77 -0.90
C THR A 602 24.10 -5.24 -0.06
N LYS A 603 24.61 -6.44 -0.36
CA LYS A 603 25.77 -7.07 0.30
C LYS A 603 27.05 -6.29 0.09
#